data_AF-A0A920IZM5-F1
#
_entry.id   AF-A0A920IZM5-F1
#
_cell.length_a   1.000
_cell.length_b   1.000
_cell.length_c   1.000
_cell.angle_alpha   90.00
_cell.angle_beta   90.00
_cell.angle_gamma   90.00
#
_symmetry.space_group_name_H-M   'P 1'
#
loop_
_entity.id
_entity.type
_entity.pdbx_description
1 polymer ?
#
loop_
_entity_poly.entity_id
_entity_poly.type
_entity_poly.pdbx_seq_one_letter_code
_entity_poly.pdbx_strand_id
1 'polypeptide(L)' 'MSNPILGYLDPDFFKILDEVRESLKNLYRTKDHAFALSGSGSSGMEAGLTCLAERGDKVIIWLMDIFVRDKS' A
#
# COMPACT_ATOMS: atom_id res chain seq x y z
N MET A 1 28.20 -3.08 -2.16
CA MET A 1 27.93 -4.48 -2.54
C MET A 1 26.55 -4.49 -3.18
N SER A 2 26.47 -4.72 -4.49
CA SER A 2 25.19 -4.78 -5.20
C SER A 2 24.66 -6.19 -5.06
N ASN A 3 23.51 -6.36 -4.39
CA ASN A 3 22.78 -7.62 -4.47
C ASN A 3 22.40 -7.85 -5.94
N PRO A 4 22.48 -9.10 -6.43
CA PRO A 4 22.05 -9.43 -7.78
C PRO A 4 20.56 -9.07 -7.93
N ILE A 5 20.19 -8.49 -9.08
CA ILE A 5 18.80 -8.18 -9.40
C ILE A 5 18.08 -9.53 -9.54
N LEU A 6 17.27 -9.84 -8.53
CA LEU A 6 16.45 -11.04 -8.51
C LEU A 6 15.36 -10.90 -9.59
N GLY A 7 15.11 -11.95 -10.38
CA GLY A 7 14.09 -11.92 -11.42
C GLY A 7 12.69 -11.73 -10.83
N TYR A 8 11.81 -10.99 -11.52
CA TYR A 8 10.45 -10.69 -11.00
C TYR A 8 9.54 -11.92 -10.83
N LEU A 9 9.92 -13.05 -11.43
CA LEU A 9 9.26 -14.36 -11.33
C LEU A 9 10.05 -15.36 -10.48
N ASP A 10 11.13 -14.93 -9.84
CA ASP A 10 11.97 -15.83 -9.07
C ASP A 10 11.21 -16.29 -7.79
N PRO A 11 11.18 -17.60 -7.48
CA PRO A 11 10.56 -18.11 -6.25
C PRO A 11 11.08 -17.43 -4.98
N ASP A 12 12.35 -17.01 -4.98
CA ASP A 12 12.94 -16.32 -3.83
C ASP A 12 12.40 -14.89 -3.68
N PHE A 13 11.94 -14.26 -4.76
CA PHE A 13 11.31 -12.94 -4.70
C PHE A 13 9.95 -13.00 -3.99
N PHE A 14 9.18 -14.05 -4.24
CA PHE A 14 7.90 -14.27 -3.57
C PHE A 14 8.06 -14.49 -2.06
N LYS A 15 9.12 -15.17 -1.63
CA LYS A 15 9.43 -15.32 -0.18
C LYS A 15 9.69 -13.97 0.48
N ILE A 16 10.48 -13.11 -0.16
CA ILE A 16 10.77 -11.76 0.35
C ILE A 16 9.47 -10.93 0.41
N LEU A 17 8.62 -11.01 -0.61
CA LEU A 17 7.32 -10.33 -0.61
C LEU A 17 6.41 -10.81 0.52
N ASP A 18 6.38 -12.12 0.79
CA ASP A 18 5.60 -12.68 1.90
C ASP A 18 6.14 -12.22 3.26
N GLU A 19 7.46 -12.18 3.45
CA GLU A 19 8.09 -11.64 4.67
C GLU A 19 7.78 -10.15 4.89
N VAL A 20 7.85 -9.35 3.82
CA VAL A 20 7.49 -7.92 3.87
C VAL A 20 6.02 -7.76 4.21
N ARG A 21 5.15 -8.57 3.62
CA ARG A 21 3.71 -8.57 3.90
C ARG A 21 3.42 -8.91 5.36
N GLU A 22 4.06 -9.92 5.92
CA GLU A 22 3.88 -10.30 7.31
C GLU A 22 4.40 -9.21 8.27
N SER A 23 5.54 -8.60 7.93
CA SER A 23 6.09 -7.46 8.67
C SER A 23 5.13 -6.26 8.66
N LEU A 24 4.51 -5.94 7.52
CA LEU A 24 3.51 -4.89 7.40
C LEU A 24 2.25 -5.20 8.23
N LYS A 25 1.77 -6.45 8.23
CA LYS A 25 0.63 -6.85 9.08
C LYS A 25 0.92 -6.64 10.56
N ASN A 26 2.13 -7.00 11.01
CA ASN A 26 2.55 -6.82 12.39
C ASN A 26 2.69 -5.34 12.75
N LEU A 27 3.25 -4.52 11.85
CA LEU A 27 3.41 -3.07 12.06
C LEU A 27 2.05 -2.36 12.20
N TYR A 28 1.12 -2.63 11.28
CA TYR A 28 -0.20 -2.01 11.26
C TYR A 28 -1.24 -2.73 12.14
N ARG A 29 -0.83 -3.83 12.80
CA ARG A 29 -1.68 -4.65 13.68
C ARG A 29 -2.99 -5.08 13.00
N THR A 30 -2.93 -5.41 11.71
CA THR A 30 -4.09 -5.89 10.94
C THR A 30 -4.02 -7.39 10.69
N LYS A 31 -5.18 -8.03 10.58
CA LYS A 31 -5.30 -9.44 10.17
C LYS A 31 -5.52 -9.58 8.66
N ASP A 32 -5.89 -8.49 7.99
CA ASP A 32 -6.20 -8.45 6.57
C ASP A 32 -4.95 -8.46 5.68
N HIS A 33 -5.16 -8.49 4.36
CA HIS A 33 -4.09 -8.55 3.39
C HIS A 33 -3.33 -7.21 3.34
N ALA A 34 -2.03 -7.22 3.68
CA ALA A 34 -1.13 -6.09 3.46
C ALA A 34 -0.32 -6.29 2.17
N PHE A 35 -0.07 -5.21 1.43
CA PHE A 35 0.73 -5.22 0.20
C PHE A 35 1.66 -4.01 0.16
N ALA A 36 2.87 -4.23 -0.35
CA ALA A 36 3.81 -3.15 -0.62
C ALA A 36 3.55 -2.58 -2.02
N LEU A 37 3.18 -1.30 -2.10
CA LEU A 37 3.02 -0.58 -3.36
C LEU A 37 4.27 0.25 -3.64
N SER A 38 4.83 0.08 -4.84
CA SER A 38 5.91 0.94 -5.32
C SER A 38 5.33 2.28 -5.76
N GLY A 39 5.33 3.26 -4.86
CA GLY A 39 4.81 4.61 -5.11
C GLY A 39 5.07 5.55 -3.96
N SER A 40 4.66 6.81 -4.10
CA SER A 40 4.66 7.78 -2.99
C SER A 40 3.58 7.41 -1.96
N GLY A 41 3.69 7.94 -0.74
CA GLY A 41 2.67 7.72 0.31
C GLY A 41 1.26 8.13 -0.12
N SER A 42 1.14 9.10 -1.03
CA SER A 42 -0.12 9.52 -1.65
C SER A 42 -0.77 8.42 -2.49
N SER A 43 0.04 7.68 -3.27
CA SER A 43 -0.44 6.53 -4.06
C SER A 43 -0.93 5.40 -3.15
N GLY A 44 -0.34 5.25 -1.97
CA GLY A 44 -0.85 4.34 -0.94
C GLY A 44 -2.24 4.74 -0.44
N MET A 45 -2.47 6.04 -0.25
CA MET A 45 -3.78 6.56 0.17
C MET A 45 -4.85 6.40 -0.93
N GLU A 46 -4.50 6.67 -2.19
CA GLU A 46 -5.39 6.45 -3.34
C GLU A 46 -5.71 4.96 -3.55
N ALA A 47 -4.71 4.08 -3.44
CA ALA A 47 -4.90 2.64 -3.56
C ALA A 47 -5.80 2.10 -2.44
N GLY A 48 -5.61 2.57 -1.20
CA GLY A 48 -6.48 2.22 -0.08
C GLY A 48 -7.92 2.67 -0.30
N LEU A 49 -8.13 3.89 -0.77
CA LEU A 49 -9.47 4.41 -1.09
C LEU A 49 -10.12 3.60 -2.23
N THR A 50 -9.39 3.33 -3.30
CA THR A 50 -9.90 2.59 -4.46
C THR A 50 -10.20 1.12 -4.14
N CYS A 51 -9.45 0.52 -3.22
CA CYS A 51 -9.73 -0.85 -2.74
C CYS A 51 -10.99 -0.95 -1.89
N LEU A 52 -11.42 0.14 -1.24
CA LEU A 52 -12.52 0.14 -0.26
C LEU A 52 -13.79 0.82 -0.78
N ALA A 53 -13.68 1.80 -1.66
CA ALA A 53 -14.79 2.59 -2.14
C ALA A 53 -15.28 2.08 -3.50
N GLU A 54 -16.57 1.73 -3.58
CA GLU A 54 -17.23 1.41 -4.84
C GLU A 54 -17.99 2.62 -5.41
N ARG A 55 -18.33 2.54 -6.69
CA ARG A 55 -19.02 3.63 -7.40
C ARG A 55 -20.44 3.80 -6.83
N GLY A 56 -20.63 4.81 -6.00
CA GLY A 56 -21.91 5.11 -5.34
C GLY A 56 -21.80 5.21 -3.82
N ASP A 57 -20.67 4.83 -3.24
CA ASP A 57 -20.44 4.93 -1.80
C ASP A 57 -20.20 6.37 -1.35
N LYS A 58 -20.75 6.70 -0.18
CA LYS A 58 -20.49 7.97 0.50
C LYS A 58 -19.32 7.77 1.46
N VAL A 59 -18.17 8.36 1.12
CA VAL A 59 -16.98 8.34 1.97
C VAL A 59 -16.92 9.61 2.81
N ILE A 60 -16.73 9.48 4.12
CA ILE A 60 -16.51 10.61 5.03
C ILE A 60 -15.00 10.78 5.22
N ILE A 61 -14.48 11.96 4.84
CA ILE A 61 -13.06 12.31 5.01
C ILE A 61 -12.97 13.40 6.07
N TRP A 62 -12.29 13.12 7.17
CA TRP A 62 -12.01 14.11 8.21
C TRP A 62 -10.70 14.83 7.90
N LEU A 63 -10.81 16.13 7.62
CA LEU A 63 -9.70 16.93 7.13
C LEU A 63 -9.01 17.67 8.28
N MET A 64 -7.76 17.27 8.55
CA MET A 64 -6.85 17.96 9.46
C MET A 64 -5.44 18.00 8.84
N ASP A 65 -5.26 18.86 7.82
CA ASP A 65 -3.98 19.36 7.23
C ASP A 65 -3.51 18.88 5.81
N ILE A 66 -2.76 19.80 5.16
CA ILE A 66 -2.02 19.95 3.87
C ILE A 66 -2.19 18.99 2.68
N PHE A 67 -2.50 17.71 2.88
CA PHE A 67 -2.30 16.72 1.82
C PHE A 67 -3.39 16.72 0.74
N VAL A 68 -4.61 17.13 1.10
CA VAL A 68 -5.71 17.33 0.16
C VAL A 68 -5.77 18.83 -0.16
N ARG A 69 -4.74 19.34 -0.85
CA ARG A 69 -4.85 20.67 -1.45
C ARG A 69 -5.61 20.54 -2.75
N ASP A 70 -6.86 20.97 -2.64
CA ASP A 70 -7.82 21.30 -3.70
C ASP A 70 -7.17 21.61 -5.06
N LYS A 71 -7.54 20.84 -6.08
CA LYS A 71 -7.46 21.25 -7.48
C LYS A 71 -8.89 21.52 -7.95
N SER A 72 -9.23 22.81 -7.92
CA SER A 72 -10.36 23.53 -8.52
C SER A 72 -11.75 23.37 -7.90
#